data_AF-A0A521DSS9-F1
#
_entry.id   AF-A0A521DSS9-F1
#
_cell.length_a   1.000
_cell.length_b   1.000
_cell.length_c   1.000
_cell.angle_alpha   90.00
_cell.angle_beta   90.00
_cell.angle_gamma   90.00
#
_symmetry.space_group_name_H-M   'P 1'
#
loop_
_entity.id
_entity.type
_entity.pdbx_description
1 polymer ?
#
loop_
_entity_poly.entity_id
_entity_poly.type
_entity_poly.pdbx_seq_one_letter_code
_entity_poly.pdbx_strand_id
1 'polypeptide(L)'
;MRSDMSEDERESHDEAWGLDFGDFNDILIVNEQKEKPENLIEHPMSKNMKESLIEFVANNPEEVSNQDELGYTFLHRETIAGNQTSVEVLLESGADKHAKTATGKTALDFAKELKWDHLLPLLQ
;
A
#
# COMPACT_ATOMS: atom_id res chain seq x y z
N MET A 1 5.02 -31.03 5.51
CA MET A 1 5.21 -29.57 5.39
C MET A 1 6.66 -29.23 5.71
N ARG A 2 7.18 -28.01 5.46
CA ARG A 2 8.57 -27.66 5.85
C ARG A 2 8.87 -27.89 7.34
N SER A 3 7.82 -27.86 8.17
CA SER A 3 7.85 -28.21 9.60
C SER A 3 8.20 -29.66 9.92
N ASP A 4 7.96 -30.59 8.98
CA ASP A 4 8.18 -32.03 9.18
C ASP A 4 9.48 -32.51 8.52
N MET A 5 10.15 -31.64 7.77
CA MET A 5 11.39 -31.94 7.05
C MET A 5 12.60 -31.83 7.97
N SER A 6 13.63 -32.63 7.72
CA SER A 6 14.95 -32.42 8.32
C SER A 6 15.62 -31.16 7.75
N GLU A 7 16.78 -30.79 8.31
CA GLU A 7 17.59 -29.67 7.79
C GLU A 7 18.10 -29.97 6.36
N ASP A 8 18.72 -31.13 6.15
CA ASP A 8 19.19 -31.59 4.84
C ASP A 8 18.08 -31.65 3.77
N GLU A 9 16.87 -32.07 4.16
CA GLU A 9 15.71 -32.11 3.25
C GLU A 9 15.27 -30.70 2.84
N ARG A 10 15.35 -29.72 3.75
CA ARG A 10 15.04 -28.32 3.43
C ARG A 10 16.10 -27.70 2.54
N GLU A 11 17.39 -27.94 2.81
CA GLU A 11 18.48 -27.47 1.95
C GLU A 11 18.35 -28.03 0.54
N SER A 12 18.13 -29.34 0.40
CA SER A 12 17.93 -29.99 -0.90
C SER A 12 16.72 -29.43 -1.66
N HIS A 13 15.65 -29.09 -0.93
CA HIS A 13 14.47 -28.45 -1.51
C HIS A 13 14.78 -27.03 -1.99
N ASP A 14 15.50 -26.25 -1.19
CA ASP A 14 15.85 -24.86 -1.49
C ASP A 14 16.79 -24.79 -2.71
N GLU A 15 17.75 -25.71 -2.80
CA GLU A 15 18.60 -25.91 -3.98
C GLU A 15 17.78 -26.28 -5.23
N ALA A 16 16.81 -27.20 -5.10
CA ALA A 16 15.98 -27.63 -6.23
C ALA A 16 15.14 -26.49 -6.82
N TRP A 17 14.74 -25.52 -5.99
CA TRP A 17 13.99 -24.33 -6.41
C TRP A 17 14.86 -23.12 -6.69
N GLY A 18 16.15 -23.16 -6.33
CA GLY A 18 17.06 -22.02 -6.42
C GLY A 18 16.64 -20.84 -5.54
N LEU A 19 15.92 -21.11 -4.45
CA LEU A 19 15.39 -20.10 -3.53
C LEU A 19 15.64 -20.54 -2.09
N ASP A 20 16.14 -19.63 -1.26
CA ASP A 20 16.19 -19.80 0.19
C ASP A 20 14.84 -19.38 0.78
N PHE A 21 14.09 -20.36 1.30
CA PHE A 21 12.78 -20.10 1.90
C PHE A 21 12.88 -19.75 3.39
N GLY A 22 14.07 -19.85 4.00
CA GLY A 22 14.31 -19.54 5.40
C GLY A 22 13.63 -20.49 6.40
N ASP A 23 13.47 -19.98 7.63
CA ASP A 23 12.83 -20.69 8.74
C ASP A 23 11.31 -20.72 8.57
N PHE A 24 10.72 -21.92 8.62
CA PHE A 24 9.29 -22.11 8.50
C PHE A 24 8.48 -21.56 9.68
N ASN A 25 9.12 -21.28 10.83
CA ASN A 25 8.47 -20.61 11.97
C ASN A 25 8.50 -19.08 11.85
N ASP A 26 9.31 -18.54 10.94
CA ASP A 26 9.48 -17.10 10.77
C ASP A 26 8.82 -16.64 9.47
N ILE A 27 7.50 -16.46 9.53
CA ILE A 27 6.69 -16.11 8.38
C ILE A 27 6.81 -14.62 8.09
N LEU A 28 7.46 -14.29 6.98
CA LEU A 28 7.49 -12.93 6.47
C LEU A 28 6.17 -12.60 5.79
N ILE A 29 5.53 -11.51 6.21
CA ILE A 29 4.27 -11.01 5.64
C ILE A 29 4.56 -10.12 4.43
N VAL A 30 5.66 -9.37 4.49
CA VAL A 30 6.13 -8.51 3.39
C VAL A 30 7.62 -8.75 3.11
N ASN A 31 8.02 -8.52 1.86
CA ASN A 31 9.42 -8.66 1.45
C ASN A 31 10.33 -7.70 2.24
N GLU A 32 11.51 -8.18 2.63
CA GLU A 32 12.52 -7.42 3.39
C GLU A 32 11.98 -6.81 4.71
N GLN A 33 10.94 -7.38 5.34
CA GLN A 33 10.33 -6.77 6.53
C GLN A 33 11.27 -6.65 7.74
N LYS A 34 12.33 -7.46 7.79
CA LYS A 34 13.32 -7.43 8.89
C LYS A 34 14.28 -6.26 8.71
N GLU A 35 14.68 -6.02 7.47
CA GLU A 35 15.60 -4.96 7.08
C GLU A 35 14.88 -3.61 6.95
N LYS A 36 13.62 -3.64 6.50
CA LYS A 36 12.73 -2.50 6.23
C LYS A 36 11.37 -2.71 6.90
N PRO A 37 11.29 -2.58 8.24
CA PRO A 37 10.03 -2.78 8.98
C PRO A 37 8.92 -1.82 8.54
N GLU A 38 9.26 -0.68 7.94
CA GLU A 38 8.30 0.26 7.35
C GLU A 38 7.48 -0.33 6.19
N ASN A 39 7.92 -1.45 5.59
CA ASN A 39 7.18 -2.17 4.55
C ASN A 39 5.88 -2.80 5.10
N LEU A 40 5.79 -3.00 6.42
CA LEU A 40 4.58 -3.48 7.10
C LEU A 40 3.52 -2.38 7.22
N ILE A 41 3.91 -1.11 7.10
CA ILE A 41 3.00 0.05 7.19
C ILE A 41 2.46 0.39 5.81
N GLU A 42 3.35 0.48 4.82
CA GLU A 42 3.01 0.81 3.44
C GLU A 42 3.78 -0.12 2.51
N HIS A 43 3.08 -0.65 1.50
CA HIS A 43 3.70 -1.55 0.55
C HIS A 43 4.81 -0.84 -0.26
N PRO A 44 6.00 -1.46 -0.44
CA PRO A 44 7.15 -0.86 -1.14
C PRO A 44 6.84 -0.32 -2.54
N MET A 45 5.88 -0.94 -3.24
CA MET A 45 5.49 -0.50 -4.58
C MET A 45 4.92 0.92 -4.59
N SER A 46 4.15 1.35 -3.57
CA SER A 46 3.64 2.72 -3.53
C SER A 46 4.79 3.73 -3.43
N LYS A 47 5.75 3.47 -2.53
CA LYS A 47 6.97 4.29 -2.39
C LYS A 47 7.77 4.37 -3.70
N ASN A 48 7.97 3.22 -4.34
CA ASN A 48 8.73 3.15 -5.59
C ASN A 48 8.02 3.85 -6.76
N MET A 49 6.69 3.93 -6.72
CA MET A 49 5.87 4.57 -7.76
C MET A 49 5.71 6.08 -7.57
N LYS A 50 6.25 6.67 -6.49
CA LYS A 50 6.08 8.08 -6.15
C LYS A 50 6.38 9.02 -7.31
N GLU A 51 7.56 8.89 -7.93
CA GLU A 51 7.98 9.79 -9.02
C GLU A 51 7.08 9.65 -10.25
N SER A 52 6.71 8.42 -10.61
CA SER A 52 5.78 8.17 -11.72
C SER A 52 4.39 8.74 -11.44
N LEU A 53 3.92 8.71 -10.19
CA LEU A 53 2.64 9.33 -9.81
C LEU A 53 2.71 10.86 -9.89
N ILE A 54 3.80 11.47 -9.43
CA ILE A 54 4.03 12.92 -9.54
C ILE A 54 4.00 13.35 -11.01
N GLU A 55 4.72 12.65 -11.88
CA GLU A 55 4.73 12.91 -13.32
C GLU A 55 3.34 12.71 -13.94
N PHE A 56 2.62 11.65 -13.55
CA PHE A 56 1.27 11.39 -14.06
C PHE A 56 0.30 12.52 -13.70
N VAL A 57 0.28 12.94 -12.43
CA VAL A 57 -0.61 14.01 -11.96
C VAL A 57 -0.23 15.36 -12.57
N ALA A 58 1.06 15.65 -12.74
CA ALA A 58 1.51 16.87 -13.41
C ALA A 58 1.03 16.96 -14.87
N ASN A 59 0.95 15.82 -15.56
CA ASN A 59 0.47 15.75 -16.94
C ASN A 59 -1.05 15.64 -17.07
N ASN A 60 -1.75 15.23 -16.01
CA ASN A 60 -3.21 15.00 -15.99
C ASN A 60 -3.83 15.58 -14.69
N PRO A 61 -3.76 16.90 -14.46
CA PRO A 61 -4.19 17.52 -13.20
C PRO A 61 -5.68 17.29 -12.88
N GLU A 62 -6.52 17.07 -13.89
CA GLU A 62 -7.94 16.75 -13.73
C GLU A 62 -8.18 15.45 -12.95
N GLU A 63 -7.28 14.47 -13.06
CA GLU A 63 -7.41 13.15 -12.43
C GLU A 63 -7.44 13.23 -10.90
N VAL A 64 -6.85 14.27 -10.32
CA VAL A 64 -6.86 14.54 -8.87
C VAL A 64 -8.28 14.76 -8.36
N SER A 65 -9.14 15.34 -9.19
CA SER A 65 -10.53 15.71 -8.86
C SER A 65 -11.58 14.79 -9.48
N ASN A 66 -11.20 13.99 -10.48
CA ASN A 66 -12.12 13.11 -11.17
C ASN A 66 -12.76 12.10 -10.20
N GLN A 67 -14.05 11.87 -10.39
CA GLN A 67 -14.82 10.89 -9.66
C GLN A 67 -15.30 9.80 -10.63
N ASP A 68 -15.25 8.55 -10.19
CA ASP A 68 -15.92 7.47 -10.91
C ASP A 68 -17.45 7.50 -10.71
N GLU A 69 -18.16 6.54 -11.31
CA GLU A 69 -19.62 6.43 -11.23
C GLU A 69 -20.17 6.30 -9.80
N LEU A 70 -19.32 5.88 -8.85
CA LEU A 70 -19.66 5.71 -7.44
C LEU A 70 -19.17 6.89 -6.58
N GLY A 71 -18.63 7.95 -7.21
CA GLY A 71 -18.12 9.14 -6.53
C GLY A 71 -16.72 8.97 -5.93
N TYR A 72 -15.99 7.89 -6.25
CA TYR A 72 -14.63 7.69 -5.75
C TYR A 72 -13.64 8.55 -6.54
N THR A 73 -12.92 9.39 -5.80
CA THR A 73 -11.74 10.09 -6.31
C THR A 73 -10.48 9.22 -6.22
N PHE A 74 -9.40 9.65 -6.87
CA PHE A 74 -8.10 9.01 -6.75
C PHE A 74 -7.65 8.91 -5.28
N LEU A 75 -7.86 9.97 -4.48
CA LEU A 75 -7.55 9.99 -3.06
C LEU A 75 -8.27 8.89 -2.27
N HIS A 76 -9.54 8.59 -2.59
CA HIS A 76 -10.26 7.50 -1.92
C HIS A 76 -9.61 6.13 -2.21
N ARG A 77 -9.20 5.88 -3.46
CA ARG A 77 -8.60 4.61 -3.87
C ARG A 77 -7.26 4.38 -3.17
N GLU A 78 -6.39 5.39 -3.16
CA GLU A 78 -5.09 5.29 -2.50
C GLU A 78 -5.23 5.18 -0.98
N THR A 79 -6.24 5.83 -0.39
CA THR A 79 -6.56 5.68 1.03
C THR A 79 -7.05 4.27 1.35
N ILE A 80 -7.90 3.66 0.51
CA ILE A 80 -8.33 2.27 0.68
C ILE A 80 -7.14 1.31 0.64
N ALA A 81 -6.18 1.57 -0.26
CA ALA A 81 -4.97 0.77 -0.39
C ALA A 81 -3.96 0.94 0.75
N GLY A 82 -4.10 1.98 1.60
CA GLY A 82 -3.13 2.27 2.66
C GLY A 82 -1.86 2.97 2.18
N ASN A 83 -1.88 3.53 0.96
CA ASN A 83 -0.71 4.10 0.27
C ASN A 83 -0.43 5.53 0.74
N GLN A 84 0.27 5.68 1.87
CA GLN A 84 0.62 6.98 2.45
C GLN A 84 1.33 7.91 1.48
N THR A 85 2.34 7.40 0.77
CA THR A 85 3.13 8.17 -0.17
C THR A 85 2.27 8.73 -1.30
N SER A 86 1.36 7.92 -1.83
CA SER A 86 0.43 8.35 -2.87
C SER A 86 -0.62 9.34 -2.34
N VAL A 87 -1.11 9.13 -1.12
CA VAL A 87 -2.03 10.08 -0.44
C VAL A 87 -1.36 11.45 -0.26
N GLU A 88 -0.11 11.50 0.20
CA GLU A 88 0.66 12.74 0.34
C GLU A 88 0.77 13.49 -1.00
N VAL A 89 1.19 12.79 -2.07
CA VAL A 89 1.32 13.38 -3.41
C VAL A 89 -0.01 13.95 -3.91
N LEU A 90 -1.12 13.22 -3.74
CA LEU A 90 -2.44 13.67 -4.19
C LEU A 90 -2.91 14.90 -3.41
N LEU A 91 -2.69 14.95 -2.09
CA LEU A 91 -3.03 16.09 -1.26
C LEU A 91 -2.19 17.33 -1.62
N GLU A 92 -0.89 17.17 -1.84
CA GLU A 92 0.01 18.23 -2.32
C GLU A 92 -0.41 18.75 -3.70
N SER A 93 -0.98 17.87 -4.53
CA SER A 93 -1.51 18.20 -5.86
C SER A 93 -2.92 18.80 -5.84
N GLY A 94 -3.50 19.03 -4.66
CA GLY A 94 -4.78 19.73 -4.50
C GLY A 94 -6.01 18.82 -4.42
N ALA A 95 -5.85 17.53 -4.11
CA ALA A 95 -6.99 16.64 -3.86
C ALA A 95 -7.85 17.14 -2.70
N ASP A 96 -9.17 17.17 -2.91
CA ASP A 96 -10.12 17.52 -1.85
C ASP A 96 -10.28 16.32 -0.88
N LYS A 97 -9.66 16.44 0.30
CA LYS A 97 -9.78 15.46 1.38
C LYS A 97 -11.19 15.29 1.95
N HIS A 98 -12.09 16.25 1.68
CA HIS A 98 -13.48 16.23 2.12
C HIS A 98 -14.45 15.79 1.01
N ALA A 99 -13.94 15.44 -0.18
CA ALA A 99 -14.74 14.87 -1.25
C ALA A 99 -15.50 13.63 -0.74
N LYS A 100 -16.73 13.45 -1.22
CA LYS A 100 -17.60 12.35 -0.80
C LYS A 100 -17.93 11.44 -1.96
N THR A 101 -17.87 10.15 -1.68
CA THR A 101 -18.47 9.12 -2.54
C THR A 101 -19.99 9.26 -2.60
N ALA A 102 -20.64 8.52 -3.50
CA ALA A 102 -22.10 8.45 -3.61
C ALA A 102 -22.78 7.99 -2.30
N THR A 103 -22.06 7.24 -1.46
CA THR A 103 -22.53 6.81 -0.13
C THR A 103 -22.28 7.84 0.98
N GLY A 104 -21.66 8.98 0.66
CA GLY A 104 -21.37 10.06 1.60
C GLY A 104 -20.07 9.89 2.39
N LYS A 105 -19.29 8.83 2.13
CA LYS A 105 -17.99 8.59 2.78
C LYS A 105 -16.87 9.43 2.17
N THR A 106 -16.01 9.94 3.03
CA THR A 106 -14.75 10.63 2.71
C THR A 106 -13.56 9.66 2.73
N ALA A 107 -12.40 10.10 2.25
CA ALA A 107 -11.15 9.36 2.42
C ALA A 107 -10.86 9.05 3.90
N LEU A 108 -11.06 10.02 4.81
CA LEU A 108 -10.88 9.81 6.25
C LEU A 108 -11.78 8.70 6.81
N ASP A 109 -13.01 8.56 6.32
CA ASP A 109 -13.92 7.50 6.76
C ASP A 109 -13.38 6.13 6.38
N PHE A 110 -12.85 5.96 5.16
CA PHE A 110 -12.20 4.70 4.75
C PHE A 110 -10.94 4.41 5.56
N ALA A 111 -10.10 5.41 5.82
CA ALA A 111 -8.91 5.23 6.65
C ALA A 111 -9.27 4.69 8.05
N LYS A 112 -10.34 5.20 8.67
CA LYS A 112 -10.83 4.71 9.97
C LYS A 112 -11.42 3.31 9.90
N GLU A 113 -12.25 3.03 8.90
CA GLU A 113 -12.90 1.72 8.73
C GLU A 113 -11.90 0.59 8.48
N LEU A 114 -10.84 0.88 7.70
CA LEU A 114 -9.79 -0.07 7.35
C LEU A 114 -8.62 -0.08 8.36
N LYS A 115 -8.65 0.80 9.36
CA LYS A 115 -7.61 0.96 10.40
C LYS A 115 -6.25 1.34 9.83
N TRP A 116 -6.26 2.23 8.84
CA TRP A 116 -5.06 2.89 8.33
C TRP A 116 -4.69 4.07 9.22
N ASP A 117 -4.23 3.76 10.43
CA ASP A 117 -3.90 4.74 11.47
C ASP A 117 -2.83 5.75 11.02
N HIS A 118 -1.89 5.30 10.18
CA HIS A 118 -0.84 6.13 9.60
C HIS A 118 -1.36 7.19 8.61
N LEU A 119 -2.55 7.01 8.04
CA LEU A 119 -3.17 7.98 7.13
C LEU A 119 -4.03 9.02 7.86
N LEU A 120 -4.45 8.76 9.10
CA LEU A 120 -5.34 9.67 9.84
C LEU A 120 -4.78 11.09 9.98
N PRO A 121 -3.49 11.31 10.29
CA PRO A 121 -2.93 12.67 10.40
C PRO A 121 -2.97 13.46 9.09
N LEU A 122 -2.97 12.77 7.94
CA LEU A 122 -2.99 13.39 6.61
C LEU A 122 -4.40 13.83 6.19
N LEU A 123 -5.42 13.12 6.68
CA LEU A 123 -6.80 13.24 6.23
C LEU A 123 -7.74 13.97 7.22
N GLN A 124 -7.24 14.35 8.41
CA GLN A 124 -7.96 15.12 9.42
C GLN A 124 -8.30 16.55 8.99
#